data_AF-A0A7W9QA58-F1
#
_entry.id   AF-A0A7W9QA58-F1
#
_cell.length_a   1.000
_cell.length_b   1.000
_cell.length_c   1.000
_cell.angle_alpha   90.00
_cell.angle_beta   90.00
_cell.angle_gamma   90.00
#
_symmetry.space_group_name_H-M   'P 1'
#
loop_
_entity.id
_entity.type
_entity.pdbx_description
1 polymer ?
#
loop_
_entity_poly.entity_id
_entity_poly.type
_entity_poly.pdbx_seq_one_letter_code
_entity_poly.pdbx_strand_id
1 'polypeptide(L)' 'MATGHPLARIHDDDEWLDRFETAMRGLPDRQRQHSLLPSLHAFARPAKPLPAHRIRAAVRAAGLNKENDIPICRRA' A
#
# COMPACT_ATOMS: atom_id res chain seq x y z
N MET A 1 2.57 -12.07 18.49
CA MET A 1 3.29 -10.83 18.86
C MET A 1 3.35 -9.95 17.61
N ALA A 2 2.47 -8.96 17.49
CA ALA A 2 2.64 -7.96 16.44
C ALA A 2 3.91 -7.19 16.78
N THR A 3 4.94 -7.26 15.95
CA THR A 3 6.08 -6.36 16.06
C THR A 3 5.57 -4.95 15.80
N GLY A 4 5.46 -4.15 16.85
CA GLY A 4 5.10 -2.73 16.74
C GLY A 4 6.22 -1.99 16.01
N HIS A 5 6.12 -1.93 14.68
CA HIS A 5 7.03 -1.13 13.88
C HIS A 5 6.60 0.33 13.96
N PRO A 6 7.45 1.25 14.46
CA PRO A 6 7.11 2.65 14.53
C PRO A 6 6.95 3.21 13.11
N LEU A 7 5.76 3.70 12.80
CA LEU A 7 5.45 4.37 11.54
C LEU A 7 4.96 5.78 11.85
N ALA A 8 5.65 6.78 11.31
CA ALA A 8 5.24 8.17 11.38
C ALA A 8 4.47 8.53 10.10
N ARG A 9 3.37 9.28 10.25
CA ARG A 9 2.62 9.81 9.11
C ARG A 9 3.09 11.24 8.83
N ILE A 10 3.42 11.51 7.58
CA ILE A 10 3.68 12.85 7.06
C ILE A 10 2.45 13.24 6.24
N HIS A 11 1.96 14.47 6.42
CA HIS A 11 0.70 14.91 5.80
C HIS A 11 0.89 15.52 4.41
N ASP A 12 2.05 16.13 4.18
CA ASP A 12 2.40 16.71 2.90
C ASP A 12 3.02 15.63 1.99
N ASP A 13 2.46 15.48 0.79
CA ASP A 13 2.86 14.42 -0.14
C ASP A 13 4.28 14.65 -0.69
N ASP A 14 4.68 15.91 -0.91
CA ASP A 14 6.01 16.26 -1.43
C ASP A 14 7.08 16.08 -0.34
N GLU A 15 6.79 16.52 0.90
CA GLU A 15 7.66 16.28 2.06
C GLU A 15 7.82 14.78 2.33
N TRP A 16 6.72 14.02 2.25
CA TRP A 16 6.76 12.57 2.40
C TRP A 16 7.65 11.94 1.33
N LEU A 17 7.50 12.32 0.06
CA LEU A 17 8.23 11.75 -1.05
C LEU A 17 9.74 11.99 -0.93
N ASP A 18 10.14 13.23 -0.63
CA ASP A 18 11.55 13.61 -0.47
C ASP A 18 12.24 12.85 0.68
N ARG A 19 11.57 12.79 1.84
CA ARG A 19 12.10 12.07 3.01
C ARG A 19 12.13 10.57 2.80
N PHE A 20 11.13 10.01 2.11
CA PHE A 20 11.05 8.59 1.82
C PHE A 20 12.11 8.17 0.79
N GLU A 21 12.33 8.97 -0.25
CA GLU A 21 13.40 8.75 -1.22
C GLU A 21 14.78 8.76 -0.54
N THR A 22 15.04 9.78 0.28
CA THR A 22 16.29 9.93 1.03
C THR A 22 16.54 8.71 1.93
N ALA A 23 15.52 8.27 2.67
CA ALA A 23 15.60 7.09 3.52
C ALA A 23 15.90 5.82 2.70
N MET A 24 15.24 5.62 1.55
CA MET A 24 15.49 4.45 0.69
C MET A 24 16.88 4.45 0.07
N ARG A 25 17.42 5.61 -0.32
CA ARG A 25 18.80 5.73 -0.83
C ARG A 25 19.84 5.39 0.25
N GLY A 26 19.54 5.71 1.51
CA GLY A 26 20.37 5.37 2.67
C GLY A 26 20.31 3.90 3.12
N LEU A 27 19.46 3.06 2.50
CA LEU A 27 19.36 1.65 2.86
C LEU A 27 20.61 0.86 2.43
N PRO A 28 20.98 -0.21 3.18
CA PRO A 28 21.97 -1.19 2.73
C PRO A 28 21.61 -1.77 1.37
N ASP A 29 22.62 -2.10 0.56
CA ASP A 29 22.45 -2.48 -0.85
C ASP A 29 21.37 -3.55 -1.09
N ARG A 30 21.37 -4.61 -0.28
CA ARG A 30 20.37 -5.68 -0.36
C ARG A 30 18.94 -5.17 -0.12
N GLN A 31 18.75 -4.28 0.85
CA GLN A 31 17.43 -3.71 1.14
C GLN A 31 17.02 -2.69 0.08
N ARG A 32 17.96 -1.87 -0.40
CA ARG A 32 17.73 -0.88 -1.45
C ARG A 32 17.28 -1.53 -2.77
N GLN A 33 17.88 -2.65 -3.15
CA GLN A 33 17.49 -3.43 -4.34
C GLN A 33 16.07 -4.01 -4.26
N HIS A 34 15.58 -4.29 -3.06
CA HIS A 34 14.22 -4.80 -2.82
C HIS A 34 13.26 -3.70 -2.32
N SER A 35 13.64 -2.43 -2.45
CA SER A 35 12.83 -1.28 -2.06
C SER A 35 11.98 -0.77 -3.23
N LEU A 36 11.11 0.21 -2.94
CA LEU A 36 10.31 0.88 -3.95
C LEU A 36 11.09 1.93 -4.75
N LEU A 37 12.38 2.16 -4.45
CA LEU A 37 13.20 3.19 -5.09
C LEU A 37 13.15 3.17 -6.63
N PRO A 38 13.20 2.02 -7.34
CA PRO A 38 13.10 1.99 -8.80
C PRO A 38 11.76 2.49 -9.36
N SER A 39 10.69 2.35 -8.58
CA SER A 39 9.32 2.67 -8.98
C SER A 39 8.71 3.84 -8.20
N LEU A 40 9.55 4.63 -7.51
CA LEU A 40 9.07 5.66 -6.59
C LEU A 40 8.24 6.75 -7.30
N HIS A 41 8.57 7.04 -8.56
CA HIS A 41 7.84 8.01 -9.38
C HIS A 41 6.33 7.67 -9.51
N ALA A 42 5.94 6.40 -9.42
CA ALA A 42 4.53 5.99 -9.46
C ALA A 42 3.74 6.44 -8.23
N PHE A 43 4.42 6.77 -7.14
CA PHE A 43 3.84 7.24 -5.87
C PHE A 43 3.99 8.75 -5.66
N ALA A 44 4.53 9.48 -6.64
CA ALA A 44 4.72 10.93 -6.55
C ALA A 44 3.39 11.71 -6.47
N ARG A 45 2.26 11.06 -6.77
CA ARG A 45 0.92 11.62 -6.59
C ARG A 45 -0.02 10.59 -6.01
N PRO A 46 -0.98 11.01 -5.18
CA PRO A 46 -1.98 10.10 -4.63
C PRO A 46 -2.86 9.51 -5.74
N ALA A 47 -3.08 8.21 -5.67
CA ALA A 47 -3.98 7.51 -6.59
C ALA A 47 -5.44 7.84 -6.29
N LYS A 48 -6.26 7.96 -7.34
CA LYS A 48 -7.71 8.13 -7.20
C LYS A 48 -8.37 6.77 -6.92
N PRO A 49 -9.33 6.71 -5.98
CA PRO A 49 -10.07 5.48 -5.72
C PRO A 49 -10.89 5.08 -6.96
N LEU A 50 -10.89 3.77 -7.24
CA LEU A 50 -11.67 3.21 -8.34
C LEU A 50 -13.01 2.67 -7.84
N PRO A 51 -14.12 2.87 -8.58
CA PRO A 51 -15.41 2.26 -8.23
C PRO A 51 -15.34 0.73 -8.30
N ALA A 52 -15.63 0.05 -7.18
CA ALA A 52 -15.58 -1.42 -7.10
C ALA A 52 -16.96 -2.08 -6.90
N HIS A 53 -18.05 -1.32 -6.87
CA HIS A 53 -19.39 -1.81 -6.50
C HIS A 53 -19.91 -2.93 -7.41
N ARG A 54 -19.68 -2.85 -8.73
CA ARG A 54 -20.10 -3.89 -9.69
C ARG A 54 -19.34 -5.19 -9.49
N ILE A 55 -18.02 -5.10 -9.29
CA ILE A 55 -17.17 -6.26 -9.01
C ILE A 55 -17.63 -6.93 -7.72
N ARG A 56 -17.87 -6.15 -6.67
CA ARG A 56 -18.36 -6.66 -5.39
C ARG A 56 -19.71 -7.38 -5.54
N ALA A 57 -20.65 -6.80 -6.28
CA ALA A 57 -21.95 -7.44 -6.53
C ALA A 57 -21.80 -8.78 -7.28
N ALA A 58 -20.93 -8.84 -8.30
CA ALA A 58 -20.66 -10.07 -9.04
C ALA A 58 -20.03 -11.17 -8.16
N VAL A 59 -19.06 -10.80 -7.31
CA VAL A 59 -18.44 -11.74 -6.35
C VAL A 59 -19.49 -12.30 -5.36
N ARG A 60 -20.37 -11.44 -4.85
CA ARG A 60 -21.48 -11.85 -3.97
C ARG A 60 -22.45 -12.82 -4.65
N ALA A 61 -22.83 -12.52 -5.89
CA ALA A 61 -23.74 -13.36 -6.67
C ALA A 61 -23.14 -14.74 -6.99
N ALA A 62 -21.82 -14.80 -7.20
CA ALA A 62 -21.11 -16.03 -7.52
C ALA A 62 -20.78 -16.91 -6.30
N GLY A 63 -20.90 -16.40 -5.08
CA GLY A 63 -20.71 -17.18 -3.85
C GLY A 63 -19.31 -17.80 -3.71
N LEU A 64 -18.26 -17.04 -4.05
CA LEU A 64 -16.91 -17.57 -4.27
C LEU A 64 -16.14 -18.00 -3.00
N ASN A 65 -16.61 -17.63 -1.81
CA ASN A 65 -15.96 -17.93 -0.52
C ASN A 65 -16.98 -17.99 0.62
N LYS A 66 -16.57 -18.41 1.83
CA LYS A 66 -17.46 -18.54 2.99
C LYS A 66 -18.15 -17.22 3.36
N GLU A 67 -17.45 -16.11 3.20
CA GLU A 67 -17.96 -14.77 3.48
C GLU A 67 -18.89 -14.25 2.37
N ASN A 68 -18.96 -14.93 1.22
CA ASN A 68 -19.67 -14.53 0.01
C ASN A 68 -19.40 -13.05 -0.35
N ASP A 69 -18.17 -12.56 -0.19
CA ASP A 69 -17.77 -11.17 -0.46
C ASP A 69 -16.27 -11.09 -0.76
N ILE A 70 -15.82 -9.93 -1.25
CA ILE A 70 -14.39 -9.69 -1.50
C ILE A 70 -13.61 -9.85 -0.17
N PRO A 71 -12.57 -10.71 -0.12
CA PRO A 71 -11.73 -10.87 1.07
C PRO A 71 -11.15 -9.53 1.52
N ILE A 72 -11.22 -9.26 2.83
CA ILE A 72 -10.61 -8.07 3.43
C ILE A 72 -9.38 -8.47 4.23
N CYS A 73 -8.30 -7.70 4.12
CA CYS A 73 -7.21 -7.77 5.09
C CYS A 73 -7.70 -7.15 6.40
N ARG A 74 -8.19 -7.96 7.34
CA ARG A 74 -8.39 -7.49 8.72
C ARG A 74 -7.02 -7.19 9.32
N ARG A 75 -6.89 -6.02 9.96
CA ARG A 75 -5.80 -5.79 10.90
C ARG A 75 -5.97 -6.80 12.05
N ALA A 76 -4.96 -7.62 12.28
CA ALA A 76 -4.86 -8.49 13.46
C ALA A 76 -4.39 -7.69 14.68
#